data_AF-A0A7S2S846-F1
#
_entry.id   AF-A0A7S2S846-F1
#
_cell.length_a   1.000
_cell.length_b   1.000
_cell.length_c   1.000
_cell.angle_alpha   90.00
_cell.angle_beta   90.00
_cell.angle_gamma   90.00
#
_symmetry.space_group_name_H-M   'P 1'
#
loop_
_entity.id
_entity.type
_entity.pdbx_description
1 polymer ?
#
loop_
_entity_poly.entity_id
_entity_poly.type
_entity_poly.pdbx_seq_one_letter_code
_entity_poly.pdbx_strand_id
1 'polypeptide(L)'
;HVVLGMATTTLDLNEGTAKQTHHIPGYSGTIPVNRRNEDIVRQSDAAEPRKVASELRLYHKHNMTGYTGHNPTHASNDYGVRLSGCSTLTMSGASAVGMML
;
A
#
# COMPACT_ATOMS: atom_id res chain seq x y z
N HIS A 1 8.36 -12.58 -21.55
CA HIS A 1 9.08 -12.58 -22.84
C HIS A 1 9.71 -11.19 -23.02
N VAL A 2 11.00 -11.16 -23.41
CA VAL A 2 11.91 -9.99 -23.62
C VAL A 2 12.53 -9.44 -22.32
N VAL A 3 13.85 -9.44 -22.07
CA VAL A 3 15.03 -9.46 -22.97
C VAL A 3 15.82 -10.78 -22.83
N LEU A 4 15.69 -11.67 -23.81
CA LEU A 4 16.59 -12.81 -24.02
C LEU A 4 17.56 -12.43 -25.16
N GLY A 5 18.85 -12.31 -24.87
CA GLY A 5 19.86 -12.70 -25.86
C GLY A 5 20.95 -11.71 -26.30
N MET A 6 20.99 -10.44 -25.89
CA MET A 6 21.98 -9.48 -26.46
C MET A 6 23.20 -9.15 -25.57
N ALA A 7 23.24 -9.55 -24.30
CA ALA A 7 24.34 -9.20 -23.38
C ALA A 7 24.95 -10.42 -22.65
N THR A 8 24.89 -11.60 -23.26
CA THR A 8 25.19 -12.88 -22.61
C THR A 8 26.65 -13.07 -22.16
N THR A 9 27.62 -12.36 -22.74
CA THR A 9 29.05 -12.61 -22.49
C THR A 9 29.67 -11.78 -21.37
N THR A 10 28.97 -10.78 -20.83
CA THR A 10 29.50 -9.86 -19.79
C THR A 10 28.55 -9.76 -18.59
N LEU A 11 27.75 -10.78 -18.36
CA LEU A 11 26.76 -10.79 -17.27
C LEU A 11 27.44 -10.66 -15.89
N ASP A 12 28.60 -11.26 -15.71
CA ASP A 12 29.43 -11.11 -14.52
C ASP A 12 29.90 -9.66 -14.28
N LEU A 13 30.23 -8.91 -15.34
CA LEU A 13 30.70 -7.52 -15.25
C LEU A 13 29.59 -6.51 -15.00
N ASN A 14 28.35 -6.86 -15.34
CA ASN A 14 27.20 -5.96 -15.23
C ASN A 14 26.40 -6.18 -13.94
N GLU A 15 26.93 -6.98 -13.01
CA GLU A 15 26.29 -7.23 -11.71
C GLU A 15 26.19 -5.94 -10.89
N GLY A 16 25.01 -5.70 -10.31
CA GLY A 16 24.72 -4.47 -9.57
C GLY A 16 24.34 -3.28 -10.45
N THR A 17 24.11 -3.50 -11.75
CA THR A 17 23.59 -2.47 -12.66
C THR A 17 22.17 -2.80 -13.13
N ALA A 18 21.44 -1.78 -13.59
CA ALA A 18 20.09 -1.95 -14.11
C ALA A 18 20.01 -2.82 -15.38
N LYS A 19 21.16 -3.15 -16.01
CA LYS A 19 21.21 -3.99 -17.23
C LYS A 19 20.82 -5.45 -16.99
N GLN A 20 20.94 -5.93 -15.74
CA GLN A 20 20.63 -7.33 -15.40
C GLN A 20 19.31 -7.52 -14.66
N THR A 21 18.67 -6.43 -14.27
CA THR A 21 17.44 -6.43 -13.47
C THR A 21 16.30 -5.82 -14.28
N HIS A 22 15.07 -5.92 -13.79
CA HIS A 22 13.90 -5.32 -14.44
C HIS A 22 13.74 -3.81 -14.17
N HIS A 23 14.77 -3.16 -13.63
CA HIS A 23 14.80 -1.71 -13.45
C HIS A 23 14.82 -0.96 -14.78
N ILE A 24 14.27 0.25 -14.77
CA ILE A 24 14.34 1.15 -15.92
C ILE A 24 15.81 1.51 -16.25
N PRO A 25 16.19 1.63 -17.54
CA PRO A 25 17.47 2.18 -17.92
C PRO A 25 17.68 3.57 -17.29
N GLY A 26 18.85 3.79 -16.69
CA GLY A 26 19.16 5.04 -15.97
C GLY A 26 18.68 5.08 -14.51
N TYR A 27 18.16 3.98 -13.96
CA TYR A 27 17.92 3.86 -12.52
C TYR A 27 19.20 4.14 -11.72
N SER A 28 19.10 5.07 -10.77
CA SER A 28 20.23 5.58 -9.97
C SER A 28 20.24 5.10 -8.52
N GLY A 29 19.33 4.20 -8.14
CA GLY A 29 19.32 3.59 -6.82
C GLY A 29 20.30 2.42 -6.69
N THR A 30 20.57 2.02 -5.46
CA THR A 30 21.45 0.88 -5.16
C THR A 30 20.77 -0.44 -5.54
N ILE A 31 21.43 -1.24 -6.38
CA ILE A 31 21.02 -2.62 -6.72
C ILE A 31 21.91 -3.58 -5.94
N PRO A 32 21.40 -4.25 -4.90
CA PRO A 32 22.20 -5.18 -4.11
C PRO A 32 22.46 -6.46 -4.89
N VAL A 33 23.71 -6.93 -4.86
CA VAL A 33 24.17 -8.14 -5.56
C VAL A 33 24.29 -9.36 -4.64
N ASN A 34 24.03 -9.20 -3.35
CA ASN A 34 24.19 -10.26 -2.37
C ASN A 34 23.09 -11.33 -2.55
N ARG A 35 23.50 -12.54 -2.94
CA ARG A 35 22.60 -13.68 -3.16
C ARG A 35 22.36 -14.55 -1.91
N ARG A 36 22.94 -14.20 -0.76
CA ARG A 36 22.81 -15.00 0.48
C ARG A 36 21.42 -14.90 1.12
N ASN A 37 20.68 -13.82 0.86
CA ASN A 37 19.35 -13.61 1.40
C ASN A 37 18.33 -13.54 0.26
N GLU A 38 17.35 -14.42 0.28
CA GLU A 38 16.29 -14.53 -0.73
C GLU A 38 15.47 -13.24 -0.86
N ASP A 39 15.23 -12.53 0.25
CA ASP A 39 14.51 -11.26 0.24
C ASP A 39 15.26 -10.18 -0.55
N ILE A 40 16.59 -10.16 -0.42
CA ILE A 40 17.44 -9.20 -1.13
C ILE A 40 17.41 -9.51 -2.62
N VAL A 41 17.49 -10.80 -3.00
CA VAL A 41 17.40 -11.23 -4.40
C VAL A 41 16.07 -10.77 -5.00
N ARG A 42 14.96 -11.03 -4.29
CA ARG A 42 13.62 -10.65 -4.75
C ARG A 42 13.47 -9.12 -4.92
N GLN A 43 14.02 -8.33 -4.01
CA GLN A 43 13.97 -6.87 -4.10
C GLN A 43 14.89 -6.32 -5.19
N SER A 44 16.05 -6.95 -5.39
CA SER A 44 17.05 -6.52 -6.39
C SER A 44 16.59 -6.70 -7.83
N ASP A 45 15.76 -7.70 -8.10
CA ASP A 45 15.33 -8.04 -9.45
C ASP A 45 14.26 -7.08 -10.00
N ALA A 46 13.51 -6.42 -9.10
CA ALA A 46 12.41 -5.51 -9.43
C ALA A 46 11.37 -6.09 -10.40
N ALA A 47 11.16 -7.41 -10.37
CA ALA A 47 10.19 -8.10 -11.22
C ALA A 47 8.76 -7.57 -11.06
N GLU A 48 8.40 -7.16 -9.84
CA GLU A 48 7.12 -6.52 -9.53
C GLU A 48 7.30 -5.01 -9.36
N PRO A 49 6.44 -4.17 -9.97
CA PRO A 49 6.50 -2.74 -9.79
C PRO A 49 6.21 -2.36 -8.34
N ARG A 50 6.88 -1.31 -7.85
CA ARG A 50 6.60 -0.79 -6.50
C ARG A 50 5.15 -0.33 -6.42
N LYS A 51 4.44 -0.83 -5.41
CA LYS A 51 3.07 -0.39 -5.11
C LYS A 51 3.07 1.11 -4.81
N VAL A 52 2.15 1.85 -5.43
CA VAL A 52 1.90 3.25 -5.08
C VAL A 52 1.36 3.25 -3.65
N ALA A 53 2.04 3.97 -2.74
CA ALA A 53 1.54 4.14 -1.39
C ALA A 53 0.27 4.99 -1.42
N SER A 54 -0.89 4.36 -1.35
CA SER A 54 -2.20 5.03 -1.33
C SER A 54 -2.75 5.20 0.09
N GLU A 55 -1.97 4.89 1.13
CA GLU A 55 -2.36 4.99 2.54
C GLU A 55 -2.36 6.43 3.06
N LEU A 56 -2.91 7.34 2.27
CA LEU A 56 -3.14 8.72 2.69
C LEU A 56 -4.52 8.79 3.34
N ARG A 57 -4.55 9.28 4.59
CA ARG A 57 -5.78 9.60 5.37
C ARG A 57 -6.73 10.58 4.67
N LEU A 58 -6.36 11.07 3.48
CA LEU A 58 -7.11 12.02 2.69
C LEU A 58 -8.35 11.39 2.03
N TYR A 59 -8.24 10.14 1.55
CA TYR A 59 -9.27 9.51 0.71
C TYR A 59 -10.11 8.45 1.42
N HIS A 60 -9.56 7.79 2.46
CA HIS A 60 -10.30 6.81 3.25
C HIS A 60 -10.90 7.49 4.49
N LYS A 61 -12.18 7.85 4.42
CA LYS A 61 -12.95 8.39 5.55
C LYS A 61 -14.18 7.54 5.79
N HIS A 62 -14.37 7.08 7.02
CA HIS A 62 -15.58 6.38 7.46
C HIS A 62 -16.80 7.29 7.56
N ASN A 63 -16.57 8.58 7.81
CA ASN A 63 -17.63 9.56 8.02
C ASN A 63 -18.04 10.22 6.70
N MET A 64 -19.32 10.56 6.60
CA MET A 64 -19.85 11.34 5.49
C MET A 64 -19.18 12.72 5.39
N THR A 65 -19.00 13.21 4.16
CA THR A 65 -18.53 14.57 3.90
C THR A 65 -19.43 15.59 4.60
N GLY A 66 -18.85 16.53 5.33
CA GLY A 66 -19.57 17.54 6.10
C GLY A 66 -19.83 17.19 7.57
N TYR A 67 -19.56 15.95 8.01
CA TYR A 67 -19.59 15.61 9.43
C TYR A 67 -18.43 16.30 10.18
N THR A 68 -18.76 17.07 11.23
CA THR A 68 -17.81 17.90 12.00
C THR A 68 -17.43 17.30 13.35
N GLY A 69 -17.92 16.11 13.69
CA GLY A 69 -17.59 15.43 14.95
C GLY A 69 -16.20 14.78 14.95
N HIS A 70 -15.92 13.96 15.96
CA HIS A 70 -14.61 13.33 16.13
C HIS A 70 -14.26 12.41 14.96
N ASN A 71 -13.12 12.68 14.31
CA ASN A 71 -12.53 11.82 13.29
C ASN A 71 -11.29 11.12 13.88
N PRO A 72 -11.27 9.78 14.02
CA PRO A 72 -10.14 9.09 14.59
C PRO A 72 -8.87 9.35 13.77
N THR A 73 -7.79 9.73 14.46
CA THR A 73 -6.53 10.09 13.82
C THR A 73 -5.49 8.99 13.83
N HIS A 74 -5.64 8.03 14.74
CA HIS A 74 -4.77 6.88 14.91
C HIS A 74 -5.54 5.61 14.58
N ALA A 75 -4.86 4.65 13.95
CA ALA A 75 -5.44 3.36 13.58
C ALA A 75 -5.97 2.58 14.80
N SER A 76 -5.37 2.76 15.99
CA SER A 76 -5.86 2.15 17.24
C SER A 76 -7.26 2.58 17.65
N ASN A 77 -7.70 3.76 17.20
CA ASN A 77 -9.00 4.35 17.55
C ASN A 77 -9.98 4.27 16.38
N ASP A 78 -9.56 3.65 15.26
CA ASP A 78 -10.37 3.45 14.10
C ASP A 78 -11.02 2.06 14.14
N TYR A 79 -12.29 2.02 14.57
CA TYR A 79 -13.09 0.80 14.63
C TYR A 79 -13.90 0.56 13.33
N GLY A 80 -13.63 1.32 12.27
CA GLY A 80 -14.32 1.23 11.00
C GLY A 80 -15.52 2.17 10.86
N VAL A 81 -16.45 1.79 9.98
CA VAL A 81 -17.62 2.62 9.64
C VAL A 81 -18.47 2.90 10.87
N ARG A 82 -18.52 4.16 11.28
CA ARG A 82 -19.38 4.58 12.39
C ARG A 82 -20.84 4.54 11.95
N LEU A 83 -21.61 3.68 12.59
CA LEU A 83 -23.06 3.67 12.48
C LEU A 83 -23.64 4.77 13.38
N SER A 84 -23.47 6.03 12.97
CA SER A 84 -24.11 7.17 13.64
C SER A 84 -25.63 6.97 13.66
N GLY A 85 -26.26 7.14 14.82
CA GLY A 85 -27.70 6.94 14.99
C GLY A 85 -28.12 5.51 15.31
N CYS A 86 -27.21 4.61 15.72
CA CYS A 86 -27.57 3.26 16.15
C CYS A 86 -27.63 3.06 17.67
N SER A 87 -27.35 4.12 18.45
CA SER A 87 -27.47 4.04 19.90
C SER A 87 -28.94 4.15 20.32
N THR A 88 -29.41 3.13 21.04
CA THR A 88 -30.74 3.08 21.65
C THR A 88 -30.92 4.12 22.75
N LEU A 89 -29.84 4.75 23.20
CA LEU A 89 -29.87 5.85 24.18
C LEU A 89 -30.35 7.17 23.56
N THR A 90 -30.29 7.31 22.24
CA THR A 90 -30.84 8.45 21.52
C THR A 90 -32.19 8.11 20.94
N MET A 91 -33.18 9.01 21.04
CA MET A 91 -34.53 8.80 20.52
C MET A 91 -34.56 8.45 19.03
N SER A 92 -33.77 9.15 18.21
CA SER A 92 -33.62 8.85 16.79
C SER A 92 -33.02 7.48 16.53
N GLY A 93 -32.07 7.04 17.35
CA GLY A 93 -31.46 5.72 17.20
C GLY A 93 -32.31 4.58 17.72
N ALA A 94 -33.05 4.77 18.81
CA ALA A 94 -34.05 3.82 19.28
C ALA A 94 -35.17 3.61 18.24
N SER A 95 -35.61 4.69 17.59
CA SER A 95 -36.59 4.62 16.49
C SER A 95 -36.02 3.90 15.26
N ALA A 96 -34.78 4.19 14.85
CA ALA A 96 -34.14 3.54 13.70
C ALA A 96 -33.93 2.03 13.89
N VAL A 97 -33.78 1.56 15.13
CA VAL A 97 -33.61 0.14 15.48
C VAL A 97 -34.96 -0.55 15.81
N GLY A 98 -36.10 0.18 15.73
CA GLY A 98 -37.43 -0.38 15.97
C GLY A 98 -37.74 -0.64 17.45
N MET A 99 -37.04 0.03 18.37
CA MET A 99 -37.23 -0.10 19.82
C MET A 99 -38.21 0.94 20.41
N MET A 100 -38.78 1.81 19.58
CA MET A 100 -39.91 2.68 19.97
C MET A 100 -41.21 2.10 19.44
N LEU A 101 -42.23 2.04 20.31
CA LEU A 101 -43.61 1.69 19.99
C LEU A 101 -44.26 2.73 19.07
#